data_AF-A0A9D2D793-F1
#
_entry.id   AF-A0A9D2D793-F1
#
_cell.length_a   1.000
_cell.length_b   1.000
_cell.length_c   1.000
_cell.angle_alpha   90.00
_cell.angle_beta   90.00
_cell.angle_gamma   90.00
#
_symmetry.space_group_name_H-M   'P 1'
#
loop_
_entity.id
_entity.type
_entity.pdbx_description
1 polymer ?
#
loop_
_entity_poly.entity_id
_entity_poly.type
_entity_poly.pdbx_seq_one_letter_code
_entity_poly.pdbx_strand_id
1 'polypeptide(L)'
;MKEYQAALLYVYPKMARIEEHIGQLVEAKARASYAGKESAEACAEKMINYLCAKDCIAFARTALEEILSGLSREERYLLEYKYFRRRKVLEGEFAGLCCPFAERTYYRRQNALAHKLNGQFMRRGMSEAWFLRTFSDIPFMMNVLRQVRAGGGELADKRARGAPRVRAKRA
;
A
#
# COMPACT_ATOMS: atom_id res chain seq x y z
N MET A 1 6.79 -8.74 10.03
CA MET A 1 6.40 -7.36 9.63
C MET A 1 5.15 -7.02 10.39
N LYS A 2 5.00 -5.79 10.90
CA LYS A 2 3.79 -5.40 11.62
C LYS A 2 2.61 -5.28 10.65
N GLU A 3 1.40 -5.53 11.13
CA GLU A 3 0.20 -5.65 10.28
C GLU A 3 -0.16 -4.33 9.59
N TYR A 4 -0.11 -3.20 10.31
CA TYR A 4 -0.39 -1.89 9.73
C TYR A 4 0.63 -1.49 8.64
N GLN A 5 1.89 -1.90 8.78
CA GLN A 5 2.93 -1.67 7.76
C GLN A 5 2.62 -2.50 6.51
N ALA A 6 2.22 -3.75 6.68
CA ALA A 6 1.80 -4.59 5.57
C ALA A 6 0.54 -4.03 4.88
N ALA A 7 -0.44 -3.52 5.63
CA ALA A 7 -1.62 -2.86 5.08
C ALA A 7 -1.25 -1.66 4.20
N LEU A 8 -0.35 -0.78 4.67
CA LEU A 8 0.16 0.35 3.89
C LEU A 8 0.86 -0.13 2.61
N LEU A 9 1.71 -1.15 2.69
CA LEU A 9 2.40 -1.71 1.53
C LEU A 9 1.44 -2.35 0.52
N TYR A 10 0.35 -2.98 0.95
CA TYR A 10 -0.66 -3.51 0.05
C TYR A 10 -1.44 -2.41 -0.69
N VAL A 11 -1.70 -1.29 -0.01
CA VAL A 11 -2.44 -0.17 -0.59
C VAL A 11 -1.56 0.70 -1.48
N TYR A 12 -0.26 0.77 -1.20
CA TYR A 12 0.72 1.64 -1.87
C TYR A 12 0.57 1.73 -3.39
N PRO A 13 0.50 0.63 -4.17
CA PRO A 13 0.40 0.71 -5.63
C PRO A 13 -0.85 1.41 -6.14
N LYS A 14 -1.89 1.52 -5.30
CA LYS A 14 -3.19 2.11 -5.63
C LYS A 14 -3.37 3.50 -5.03
N MET A 15 -2.47 3.96 -4.14
CA MET A 15 -2.62 5.24 -3.41
C MET A 15 -2.81 6.43 -4.36
N ALA A 16 -1.98 6.54 -5.41
CA ALA A 16 -2.09 7.63 -6.39
C ALA A 16 -3.47 7.66 -7.08
N ARG A 17 -3.99 6.48 -7.46
CA ARG A 17 -5.32 6.38 -8.08
C ARG A 17 -6.44 6.71 -7.08
N ILE A 18 -6.27 6.33 -5.81
CA ILE A 18 -7.23 6.67 -4.76
C ILE A 18 -7.25 8.18 -4.53
N GLU A 19 -6.09 8.84 -4.46
CA GLU A 19 -5.98 10.30 -4.36
C GLU A 19 -6.72 11.02 -5.50
N GLU A 20 -6.51 10.55 -6.74
CA GLU A 20 -7.18 11.09 -7.94
C GLU A 20 -8.70 10.92 -7.86
N HIS A 21 -9.18 9.71 -7.55
CA HIS A 21 -10.60 9.43 -7.44
C HIS A 21 -11.28 10.25 -6.33
N ILE A 22 -10.61 10.46 -5.19
CA ILE A 22 -11.14 11.32 -4.12
C ILE A 22 -11.24 12.78 -4.61
N GLY A 23 -10.24 13.27 -5.34
CA GLY A 23 -10.30 14.60 -5.96
C GLY A 23 -11.50 14.76 -6.90
N GLN A 24 -11.69 13.80 -7.80
CA GLN A 24 -12.83 13.78 -8.73
C GLN A 24 -14.18 13.70 -7.99
N LEU A 25 -14.26 12.93 -6.91
CA LEU A 25 -15.45 12.83 -6.07
C LEU A 25 -15.80 14.17 -5.42
N VAL A 26 -14.81 14.87 -4.87
CA VAL A 26 -15.00 16.19 -4.25
C VAL A 26 -15.47 17.21 -5.29
N GLU A 27 -14.86 17.23 -6.49
CA GLU A 27 -15.30 18.12 -7.58
C GLU A 27 -16.73 17.83 -8.04
N ALA A 28 -17.06 16.55 -8.25
CA ALA A 28 -18.40 16.14 -8.67
C ALA A 28 -19.44 16.54 -7.60
N LYS A 29 -19.10 16.36 -6.33
CA LYS A 29 -19.95 16.76 -5.21
C LYS A 29 -20.12 18.28 -5.11
N ALA A 30 -19.05 19.04 -5.31
CA ALA A 30 -19.12 20.51 -5.36
C ALA A 30 -20.07 20.98 -6.47
N ARG A 31 -19.94 20.41 -7.68
CA ARG A 31 -20.81 20.75 -8.81
C ARG A 31 -22.27 20.37 -8.57
N ALA A 32 -22.54 19.27 -7.86
CA ALA A 32 -23.90 18.82 -7.58
C ALA A 32 -24.54 19.44 -6.32
N SER A 33 -23.77 20.21 -5.54
CA SER A 33 -24.17 20.70 -4.21
C SER A 33 -25.46 21.53 -4.21
N TYR A 34 -25.70 22.31 -5.28
CA TYR A 34 -26.89 23.16 -5.40
C TYR A 34 -28.19 22.39 -5.63
N ALA A 35 -28.12 21.15 -6.12
CA ALA A 35 -29.29 20.31 -6.42
C ALA A 35 -29.58 19.29 -5.30
N GLY A 36 -28.74 19.27 -4.26
CA GLY A 36 -28.86 18.36 -3.13
C GLY A 36 -29.99 18.72 -2.17
N LYS A 37 -30.51 17.71 -1.47
CA LYS A 37 -31.42 17.90 -0.31
C LYS A 37 -30.67 18.09 1.01
N GLU A 38 -29.33 18.08 0.99
CA GLU A 38 -28.51 18.28 2.19
C GLU A 38 -28.24 19.77 2.43
N SER A 39 -28.02 20.16 3.69
CA SER A 39 -27.63 21.54 4.01
C SER A 39 -26.26 21.87 3.42
N ALA A 40 -26.01 23.15 3.15
CA ALA A 40 -24.72 23.61 2.65
C ALA A 40 -23.57 23.23 3.61
N GLU A 41 -23.80 23.34 4.91
CA GLU A 41 -22.86 22.96 5.97
C GLU A 41 -22.51 21.47 5.92
N ALA A 42 -23.51 20.59 5.86
CA ALA A 42 -23.29 19.14 5.80
C ALA A 42 -22.58 18.71 4.50
N CYS A 43 -22.85 19.40 3.39
CA CYS A 43 -22.13 19.17 2.14
C CYS A 43 -20.65 19.58 2.28
N ALA A 44 -20.38 20.75 2.85
CA ALA A 44 -19.03 21.27 3.06
C ALA A 44 -18.21 20.36 4.00
N GLU A 45 -18.79 19.95 5.12
CA GLU A 45 -18.14 19.04 6.07
C GLU A 45 -17.72 17.71 5.41
N LYS A 46 -18.61 17.10 4.61
CA LYS A 46 -18.28 15.88 3.86
C LYS A 46 -17.15 16.09 2.87
N MET A 47 -17.13 17.22 2.17
CA MET A 47 -16.04 17.54 1.24
C MET A 47 -14.71 17.73 1.97
N ILE A 48 -14.72 18.42 3.11
CA ILE A 48 -13.53 18.58 3.97
C ILE A 48 -13.02 17.21 4.42
N ASN A 49 -13.89 16.33 4.90
CA ASN A 49 -13.50 14.97 5.33
C ASN A 49 -12.87 14.17 4.18
N TYR A 50 -13.38 14.27 2.96
CA TYR A 50 -12.75 13.65 1.80
C TYR A 50 -11.37 14.24 1.48
N LEU A 51 -11.21 15.56 1.56
CA LEU A 51 -9.92 16.22 1.35
C LEU A 51 -8.91 15.82 2.42
N CYS A 52 -9.30 15.79 3.70
CA CYS A 52 -8.44 15.30 4.78
C CYS A 52 -8.00 13.84 4.54
N ALA A 53 -8.91 12.97 4.10
CA ALA A 53 -8.60 11.59 3.75
C ALA A 53 -7.59 11.51 2.59
N LYS A 54 -7.76 12.33 1.55
CA LYS A 54 -6.83 12.45 0.42
C LYS A 54 -5.44 12.87 0.89
N ASP A 55 -5.35 13.88 1.75
CA ASP A 55 -4.08 14.39 2.26
C ASP A 55 -3.35 13.35 3.13
N CYS A 56 -4.09 12.60 3.94
CA CYS A 56 -3.53 11.50 4.72
C CYS A 56 -2.93 10.40 3.83
N ILE A 57 -3.61 10.06 2.73
CA ILE A 57 -3.13 9.07 1.75
C ILE A 57 -1.91 9.61 1.00
N ALA A 58 -1.94 10.87 0.56
CA ALA A 58 -0.84 11.51 -0.13
C ALA A 58 0.43 11.58 0.75
N PHE A 59 0.28 11.95 2.02
CA PHE A 59 1.38 11.92 2.98
C PHE A 59 1.97 10.52 3.12
N ALA A 60 1.12 9.50 3.30
CA ALA A 60 1.58 8.13 3.42
C ALA A 60 2.27 7.63 2.15
N ARG A 61 1.77 7.99 0.96
CA ARG A 61 2.39 7.64 -0.32
C ARG A 61 3.79 8.25 -0.44
N THR A 62 3.93 9.55 -0.19
CA THR A 62 5.23 10.24 -0.25
C THR A 62 6.22 9.63 0.74
N ALA A 63 5.80 9.39 1.99
CA ALA A 63 6.63 8.75 3.00
C ALA A 63 7.08 7.35 2.56
N LEU A 64 6.20 6.58 1.92
CA LEU A 64 6.55 5.26 1.37
C LEU A 64 7.50 5.37 0.19
N GLU A 65 7.30 6.32 -0.73
CA GLU A 65 8.21 6.55 -1.87
C GLU A 65 9.64 6.82 -1.40
N GLU A 66 9.81 7.64 -0.37
CA GLU A 66 11.12 7.89 0.24
C GLU A 66 11.73 6.64 0.90
N ILE A 67 10.90 5.84 1.58
CA ILE A 67 11.37 4.58 2.19
C ILE A 67 11.85 3.64 1.08
N LEU A 68 11.08 3.53 -0.01
CA LEU A 68 11.33 2.61 -1.12
C LEU A 68 12.53 3.06 -1.98
N SER A 69 12.76 4.36 -2.13
CA SER A 69 13.92 4.89 -2.88
C SER A 69 15.24 4.53 -2.22
N GLY A 70 15.27 4.42 -0.87
CA GLY A 70 16.42 3.97 -0.09
C GLY A 70 16.64 2.45 -0.08
N LEU A 71 15.83 1.67 -0.79
CA LEU A 71 15.96 0.21 -0.85
C LEU A 71 16.79 -0.25 -2.05
N SER A 72 17.55 -1.33 -1.82
CA SER A 72 18.26 -2.00 -2.90
C SER A 72 17.29 -2.58 -3.92
N ARG A 73 17.79 -2.88 -5.12
CA ARG A 73 16.99 -3.51 -6.18
C ARG A 73 16.38 -4.84 -5.73
N GLU A 74 17.14 -5.66 -4.99
CA GLU A 74 16.66 -6.94 -4.46
C GLU A 74 15.56 -6.75 -3.40
N GLU A 75 15.71 -5.76 -2.51
CA GLU A 75 14.70 -5.46 -1.49
C GLU A 75 13.40 -4.98 -2.12
N ARG A 76 13.49 -4.11 -3.14
CA ARG A 76 12.32 -3.66 -3.93
C ARG A 76 11.63 -4.84 -4.62
N TYR A 77 12.39 -5.78 -5.19
CA TYR A 77 11.83 -7.00 -5.77
C TYR A 77 11.05 -7.82 -4.74
N LEU A 78 11.57 -7.99 -3.52
CA LEU A 78 10.88 -8.73 -2.47
C LEU A 78 9.54 -8.09 -2.08
N LEU A 79 9.47 -6.76 -2.05
CA LEU A 79 8.22 -6.02 -1.82
C LEU A 79 7.27 -6.13 -3.01
N GLU A 80 7.79 -6.02 -4.23
CA GLU A 80 7.02 -6.17 -5.45
C GLU A 80 6.40 -7.57 -5.53
N TYR A 81 7.17 -8.60 -5.18
CA TYR A 81 6.72 -9.98 -5.17
C TYR A 81 5.65 -10.24 -4.12
N LYS A 82 5.85 -9.77 -2.87
CA LYS A 82 4.97 -10.10 -1.74
C LYS A 82 3.74 -9.20 -1.62
N TYR A 83 3.95 -7.88 -1.68
CA TYR A 83 2.94 -6.87 -1.32
C TYR A 83 2.35 -6.16 -2.53
N PHE A 84 3.18 -5.60 -3.42
CA PHE A 84 2.67 -4.74 -4.51
C PHE A 84 2.04 -5.54 -5.66
N ARG A 85 2.61 -6.69 -5.99
CA ARG A 85 2.10 -7.67 -6.95
C ARG A 85 1.84 -7.11 -8.34
N ARG A 86 2.58 -6.09 -8.79
CA ARG A 86 2.43 -5.56 -10.14
C ARG A 86 3.21 -6.46 -11.11
N ARG A 87 2.48 -7.33 -11.78
CA ARG A 87 3.04 -8.30 -12.74
C ARG A 87 3.93 -7.65 -13.80
N LYS A 88 3.51 -6.50 -14.35
CA LYS A 88 4.27 -5.76 -15.37
C LYS A 88 5.64 -5.29 -14.85
N VAL A 89 5.72 -4.90 -13.58
CA VAL A 89 6.98 -4.45 -12.95
C VAL A 89 7.90 -5.64 -12.73
N LEU A 90 7.36 -6.76 -12.23
CA LEU A 90 8.13 -8.01 -12.05
C LEU A 90 8.70 -8.54 -13.38
N GLU A 91 7.90 -8.52 -14.44
CA GLU A 91 8.28 -9.01 -15.78
C GLU A 91 9.14 -8.00 -16.56
N GLY A 92 9.17 -6.72 -16.17
CA GLY A 92 9.94 -5.67 -16.82
C GLY A 92 11.22 -5.34 -16.05
N GLU A 93 11.10 -4.51 -15.00
CA GLU A 93 12.23 -3.99 -14.22
C GLU A 93 13.06 -5.08 -13.53
N PHE A 94 12.41 -6.22 -13.21
CA PHE A 94 13.03 -7.34 -12.52
C PHE A 94 13.22 -8.59 -13.40
N ALA A 95 13.03 -8.49 -14.72
CA ALA A 95 13.12 -9.61 -15.66
C ALA A 95 14.46 -10.39 -15.57
N GLY A 96 15.56 -9.66 -15.37
CA GLY A 96 16.91 -10.22 -15.22
C GLY A 96 17.29 -10.60 -13.79
N LEU A 97 16.40 -10.37 -12.81
CA LEU A 97 16.67 -10.72 -11.42
C LEU A 97 16.39 -12.20 -11.20
N CYS A 98 17.38 -13.04 -11.51
CA CYS A 98 17.33 -14.44 -11.19
C CYS A 98 17.73 -14.60 -9.72
N CYS A 99 16.74 -14.65 -8.83
CA CYS A 99 17.00 -14.99 -7.44
C CYS A 99 16.80 -16.50 -7.24
N PRO A 100 17.86 -17.32 -7.22
CA PRO A 100 17.77 -18.72 -6.85
C PRO A 100 17.54 -18.82 -5.33
N PHE A 101 16.35 -18.41 -4.88
CA PHE A 101 16.00 -18.55 -3.49
C PHE A 101 15.58 -19.99 -3.24
N ALA A 102 16.43 -20.75 -2.55
CA ALA A 102 15.90 -21.77 -1.66
C ALA A 102 14.92 -21.09 -0.68
N GLU A 103 13.81 -21.76 -0.37
CA GLU A 103 12.69 -21.21 0.42
C GLU A 103 13.17 -20.55 1.73
N ARG A 104 14.14 -21.17 2.41
CA ARG A 104 14.77 -20.66 3.63
C ARG A 104 15.47 -19.29 3.43
N THR A 105 16.15 -19.10 2.29
CA THR A 105 16.86 -17.85 1.97
C THR A 105 15.88 -16.72 1.71
N TYR A 106 14.76 -17.02 1.05
CA TYR A 106 13.68 -16.05 0.83
C TYR A 106 13.14 -15.52 2.15
N TYR A 107 12.69 -16.41 3.06
CA TYR A 107 12.11 -15.99 4.33
C TYR A 107 13.11 -15.23 5.22
N ARG A 108 14.39 -15.63 5.21
CA ARG A 108 15.44 -14.90 5.95
C ARG A 108 15.59 -13.47 5.42
N ARG A 109 15.68 -13.29 4.10
CA ARG A 109 15.77 -11.95 3.48
C ARG A 109 14.50 -11.14 3.71
N GLN A 110 13.32 -11.76 3.63
CA GLN A 110 12.04 -11.12 3.90
C GLN A 110 11.95 -10.60 5.35
N ASN A 111 12.46 -11.38 6.32
CA ASN A 111 12.50 -10.98 7.73
C ASN A 111 13.49 -9.84 7.97
N ALA A 112 14.69 -9.91 7.39
CA ALA A 112 15.67 -8.82 7.46
C ALA A 112 15.10 -7.52 6.89
N LEU A 113 14.44 -7.60 5.73
CA LEU A 113 13.76 -6.46 5.11
C LEU A 113 12.62 -5.93 5.99
N ALA A 114 11.86 -6.80 6.65
CA ALA A 114 10.81 -6.39 7.57
C ALA A 114 11.36 -5.60 8.77
N HIS A 115 12.51 -5.99 9.33
CA HIS A 115 13.18 -5.24 10.40
C HIS A 115 13.68 -3.88 9.91
N LYS A 116 14.34 -3.85 8.74
CA LYS A 116 14.81 -2.60 8.11
C LYS A 116 13.66 -1.63 7.87
N LEU A 117 12.57 -2.11 7.28
CA LEU A 117 11.37 -1.31 7.07
C LEU A 117 10.79 -0.80 8.38
N ASN A 118 10.64 -1.66 9.38
CA ASN A 118 10.14 -1.22 10.68
C ASN A 118 10.98 -0.05 11.25
N GLY A 119 12.31 -0.11 11.15
CA GLY A 119 13.16 1.03 11.52
C GLY A 119 12.85 2.30 10.73
N GLN A 120 12.66 2.19 9.41
CA GLN A 120 12.32 3.32 8.54
C GLN A 120 10.95 3.95 8.82
N PHE A 121 9.94 3.13 9.12
CA PHE A 121 8.62 3.59 9.55
C PHE A 121 8.71 4.33 10.89
N MET A 122 9.39 3.74 11.87
CA MET A 122 9.53 4.36 13.20
C MET A 122 10.31 5.68 13.16
N ARG A 123 11.37 5.77 12.35
CA ARG A 123 12.11 7.04 12.14
C ARG A 123 11.25 8.17 11.59
N ARG A 124 10.16 7.86 10.89
CA ARG A 124 9.19 8.82 10.34
C ARG A 124 7.98 9.04 11.25
N GLY A 125 7.98 8.48 12.47
CA GLY A 125 6.86 8.57 13.40
C GLY A 125 5.62 7.76 12.96
N MET A 126 5.75 6.91 11.92
CA MET A 126 4.67 6.08 11.40
C MET A 126 4.49 4.81 12.25
N SER A 127 4.13 5.00 13.51
CA SER A 127 3.79 3.92 14.44
C SER A 127 2.39 3.36 14.18
N GLU A 128 2.02 2.28 14.87
CA GLU A 128 0.64 1.77 14.81
C GLU A 128 -0.38 2.77 15.38
N ALA A 129 -0.02 3.46 16.47
CA ALA A 129 -0.86 4.52 17.04
C ALA A 129 -1.06 5.68 16.05
N TRP A 130 -0.02 6.06 15.31
CA TRP A 130 -0.14 7.02 14.22
C TRP A 130 -1.09 6.49 13.13
N PHE A 131 -0.91 5.24 12.69
CA PHE A 131 -1.76 4.64 11.66
C PHE A 131 -3.25 4.68 12.06
N LEU A 132 -3.56 4.24 13.29
CA LEU A 132 -4.94 4.22 13.78
C LEU A 132 -5.51 5.62 13.88
N ARG A 133 -4.75 6.60 14.39
CA ARG A 133 -5.19 8.00 14.46
C ARG A 133 -5.43 8.61 13.08
N THR A 134 -4.62 8.26 12.08
CA THR A 134 -4.68 8.84 10.74
C THR A 134 -5.74 8.16 9.85
N PHE A 135 -5.99 6.88 10.04
CA PHE A 135 -6.79 6.07 9.12
C PHE A 135 -8.04 5.44 9.73
N SER A 136 -8.34 5.65 11.03
CA SER A 136 -9.55 5.10 11.68
C SER A 136 -10.82 5.44 10.92
N ASP A 137 -10.88 6.66 10.41
CA ASP A 137 -12.08 7.23 9.79
C ASP A 137 -12.12 6.94 8.28
N ILE A 138 -11.17 6.17 7.76
CA ILE A 138 -11.15 5.71 6.37
C ILE A 138 -11.50 4.21 6.34
N PRO A 139 -12.79 3.85 6.12
CA PRO A 139 -13.25 2.45 6.24
C PRO A 139 -12.48 1.48 5.36
N PHE A 140 -12.06 1.91 4.17
CA PHE A 140 -11.25 1.11 3.26
C PHE A 140 -9.90 0.69 3.89
N MET A 141 -9.19 1.62 4.54
CA MET A 141 -7.90 1.34 5.17
C MET A 141 -8.06 0.37 6.36
N MET A 142 -9.09 0.58 7.17
CA MET A 142 -9.40 -0.31 8.29
C MET A 142 -9.83 -1.70 7.82
N ASN A 143 -10.51 -1.81 6.68
CA ASN A 143 -10.83 -3.10 6.08
C ASN A 143 -9.57 -3.84 5.62
N VAL A 144 -8.62 -3.15 4.97
CA VAL A 144 -7.33 -3.77 4.60
C VAL A 144 -6.57 -4.23 5.84
N LEU A 145 -6.49 -3.42 6.89
CA LEU A 145 -5.85 -3.81 8.16
C LEU A 145 -6.52 -5.06 8.75
N ARG A 146 -7.85 -5.11 8.76
CA ARG A 146 -8.62 -6.27 9.24
C ARG A 146 -8.31 -7.53 8.42
N GLN A 147 -8.25 -7.42 7.10
CA GLN A 147 -7.89 -8.55 6.23
C GLN A 147 -6.48 -9.04 6.51
N VAL A 148 -5.52 -8.14 6.72
CA VAL A 148 -4.14 -8.51 7.09
C VAL A 148 -4.11 -9.24 8.44
N ARG A 149 -4.84 -8.74 9.45
CA ARG A 149 -4.96 -9.35 10.78
C ARG A 149 -5.60 -10.74 10.76
N ALA A 150 -6.60 -10.94 9.91
CA ALA A 150 -7.31 -12.21 9.77
C ALA A 150 -6.51 -13.31 9.04
N GLY A 151 -5.19 -13.15 8.86
CA GLY A 151 -4.36 -14.10 8.11
C GLY A 151 -4.55 -14.02 6.59
N GLY A 152 -5.28 -13.01 6.11
CA GLY A 152 -5.22 -12.58 4.73
C GLY A 152 -5.87 -13.47 3.69
N GLY A 153 -6.82 -14.38 3.94
CA GLY A 153 -7.33 -15.33 2.91
C GLY A 153 -7.54 -14.81 1.46
N GLU A 154 -7.88 -13.52 1.25
CA GLU A 154 -7.93 -12.85 -0.07
C GLU A 154 -6.67 -12.04 -0.46
N LEU A 155 -5.92 -11.53 0.51
CA LEU A 155 -4.60 -10.89 0.34
C LEU A 155 -3.43 -11.89 0.42
N ALA A 156 -3.70 -13.16 0.73
CA ALA A 156 -2.74 -14.19 1.07
C ALA A 156 -2.38 -15.03 -0.15
N ASP A 157 -1.22 -15.62 -0.03
CA ASP A 157 -0.43 -16.23 -1.06
C ASP A 157 -1.05 -17.54 -1.59
N LYS A 158 -1.70 -17.49 -2.77
CA LYS A 158 -2.03 -18.72 -3.53
C LYS A 158 -0.79 -19.33 -4.22
N ARG A 159 0.42 -18.76 -4.09
CA ARG A 159 1.68 -19.27 -4.67
C ARG A 159 2.53 -20.07 -3.68
N ALA A 160 2.02 -20.39 -2.49
CA ALA A 160 2.68 -21.25 -1.50
C ALA A 160 2.95 -22.71 -1.95
N ARG A 161 2.87 -23.03 -3.24
CA ARG A 161 3.21 -24.35 -3.79
C ARG A 161 4.11 -24.31 -5.03
N GLY A 162 4.75 -23.19 -5.35
CA GLY A 162 5.68 -23.12 -6.47
C GLY A 162 6.79 -22.11 -6.22
N ALA A 163 8.04 -22.51 -6.46
CA ALA A 163 9.20 -21.63 -6.40
C ALA A 163 8.93 -20.30 -7.12
N PRO A 164 9.40 -19.15 -6.61
CA PRO A 164 9.31 -17.87 -7.30
C PRO A 164 10.01 -17.99 -8.66
N ARG A 165 9.25 -18.23 -9.73
CA ARG A 165 9.75 -18.32 -11.09
C ARG A 165 9.22 -17.12 -11.85
N VAL A 166 10.09 -16.17 -12.18
CA VAL A 166 9.84 -15.30 -13.32
C VAL A 166 10.02 -16.20 -14.55
N ARG A 167 8.93 -16.50 -15.26
CA ARG A 167 9.03 -17.17 -16.57
C ARG A 167 9.71 -16.18 -17.51
N ALA A 168 10.97 -16.43 -17.84
CA ALA A 168 11.60 -15.78 -18.97
C ALA A 168 10.72 -16.00 -20.21
N LYS A 169 10.39 -14.94 -20.95
CA LYS A 169 9.85 -15.08 -22.30
C LYS A 169 10.87 -15.90 -23.09
N ARG A 170 10.44 -17.04 -23.62
CA ARG A 170 11.20 -17.69 -24.70
C ARG A 170 11.24 -16.68 -25.86
N ALA A 171 12.46 -16.38 -26.30
CA ALA A 171 12.73 -15.70 -27.56
C ALA A 171 12.12 -16.50 -28.71
#